data_AF-A0AA51SAQ5-F1
#
_entry.id   AF-A0AA51SAQ5-F1
#
_cell.length_a   1.000
_cell.length_b   1.000
_cell.length_c   1.000
_cell.angle_alpha   90.00
_cell.angle_beta   90.00
_cell.angle_gamma   90.00
#
_symmetry.space_group_name_H-M   'P 1'
#
loop_
_entity.id
_entity.type
_entity.pdbx_description
1 polymer ?
#
loop_
_entity_poly.entity_id
_entity_poly.type
_entity_poly.pdbx_seq_one_letter_code
_entity_poly.pdbx_strand_id
1 'polypeptide(L)'
;MMNTKVYKAVHDLAEELMAAANKNDTKKFESLYAQLKAICIENENTSKDHPVQWETLADFTEELEEAIEGYEKALKKSIAINSKDHMSSVAFSMATLQLELGQKEAAIKNLQDAKISANKISDKELKAEIHDLLESLVEEEG
;
A
#
# COMPACT_ATOMS: atom_id res chain seq x y z
N MET A 1 14.98 -6.37 9.44
CA MET A 1 14.51 -5.74 10.70
C MET A 1 14.34 -4.27 10.44
N MET A 2 13.19 -3.72 10.82
CA MET A 2 12.77 -2.36 10.46
C MET A 2 13.57 -1.29 11.21
N ASN A 3 13.98 -0.23 10.52
CA ASN A 3 14.68 0.88 11.16
C ASN A 3 13.67 1.75 11.93
N THR A 4 13.78 1.78 13.25
CA THR A 4 12.82 2.47 14.14
C THR A 4 12.75 3.97 13.93
N LYS A 5 13.83 4.62 13.48
CA LYS A 5 13.84 6.05 13.17
C LYS A 5 13.10 6.35 11.88
N VAL A 6 13.34 5.56 10.83
CA VAL A 6 12.63 5.70 9.54
C VAL A 6 11.15 5.42 9.73
N TYR A 7 10.80 4.37 10.48
CA TYR A 7 9.40 4.09 10.78
C TYR A 7 8.70 5.26 11.46
N LYS A 8 9.32 5.80 12.51
CA LYS A 8 8.77 6.94 13.22
C LYS A 8 8.59 8.13 12.28
N ALA A 9 9.56 8.43 11.44
CA ALA A 9 9.45 9.53 10.48
C ALA A 9 8.29 9.33 9.49
N VAL A 10 8.13 8.12 8.95
CA VAL A 10 6.99 7.77 8.05
C VAL A 10 5.66 7.92 8.79
N HIS A 11 5.56 7.40 10.01
CA HIS A 11 4.35 7.49 10.82
C HIS A 11 4.00 8.94 11.17
N ASP A 12 4.96 9.74 11.64
CA ASP A 12 4.76 11.15 11.99
C ASP A 12 4.29 11.93 10.74
N LEU A 13 4.91 11.69 9.57
CA LEU A 13 4.49 12.30 8.31
C LEU A 13 3.07 11.88 7.89
N ALA A 14 2.70 10.61 8.06
CA ALA A 14 1.35 10.13 7.73
C ALA A 14 0.27 10.82 8.58
N GLU A 15 0.50 10.98 9.89
CA GLU A 15 -0.40 11.74 10.76
C GLU A 15 -0.53 13.21 10.31
N GLU A 16 0.58 13.84 9.95
CA GLU A 16 0.58 15.22 9.50
C GLU A 16 -0.08 15.41 8.13
N LEU A 17 0.09 14.44 7.21
CA LEU A 17 -0.56 14.41 5.90
C LEU A 17 -2.07 14.33 6.06
N MET A 18 -2.56 13.40 6.90
CA MET A 18 -3.98 13.30 7.24
C MET A 18 -4.50 14.61 7.85
N ALA A 19 -3.74 15.23 8.76
CA ALA A 19 -4.12 16.49 9.37
C ALA A 19 -4.17 17.67 8.37
N ALA A 20 -3.28 17.69 7.38
CA ALA A 20 -3.29 18.69 6.30
C ALA A 20 -4.46 18.48 5.35
N ALA A 21 -4.71 17.23 4.92
CA ALA A 21 -5.85 16.86 4.08
C ALA A 21 -7.19 17.24 4.73
N ASN A 22 -7.38 16.89 6.01
CA ASN A 22 -8.58 17.26 6.78
C ASN A 22 -8.83 18.77 6.89
N LYS A 23 -7.77 19.59 6.77
CA LYS A 23 -7.85 21.06 6.79
C LYS A 23 -7.91 21.67 5.39
N ASN A 24 -7.88 20.86 4.33
CA ASN A 24 -7.69 21.30 2.95
C ASN A 24 -6.44 22.20 2.78
N ASP A 25 -5.38 21.92 3.54
CA ASP A 25 -4.11 22.66 3.46
C ASP A 25 -3.19 22.01 2.41
N THR A 26 -3.52 22.24 1.13
CA THR A 26 -2.81 21.64 -0.01
C THR A 26 -1.31 21.95 0.01
N LYS A 27 -0.91 23.17 0.40
CA LYS A 27 0.52 23.55 0.46
C LYS A 27 1.27 22.74 1.50
N LYS A 28 0.67 22.56 2.68
CA LYS A 28 1.28 21.72 3.72
C LYS A 28 1.30 20.26 3.26
N PHE A 29 0.23 19.76 2.68
CA PHE A 29 0.15 18.41 2.16
C PHE A 29 1.25 18.12 1.13
N GLU A 30 1.38 18.94 0.09
CA GLU A 30 2.43 18.81 -0.94
C GLU A 30 3.83 18.81 -0.33
N SER A 31 4.08 19.68 0.65
CA SER A 31 5.38 19.75 1.33
C SER A 31 5.68 18.52 2.17
N LEU A 32 4.69 17.94 2.85
CA LEU A 32 4.84 16.71 3.64
C LEU A 32 4.99 15.49 2.72
N TYR A 33 4.20 15.43 1.64
CA TYR A 33 4.27 14.37 0.64
C TYR A 33 5.65 14.33 -0.02
N ALA A 34 6.20 15.49 -0.38
CA ALA A 34 7.55 15.59 -0.90
C ALA A 34 8.62 15.08 0.10
N GLN A 35 8.44 15.32 1.40
CA GLN A 35 9.33 14.79 2.44
C GLN A 35 9.21 13.28 2.57
N LEU A 36 8.00 12.73 2.55
CA LEU A 36 7.76 11.29 2.57
C LEU A 36 8.40 10.62 1.34
N LYS A 37 8.19 11.19 0.15
CA LYS A 37 8.79 10.72 -1.10
C LYS A 37 10.33 10.74 -1.05
N ALA A 38 10.91 11.79 -0.50
CA ALA A 38 12.37 11.88 -0.30
C ALA A 38 12.89 10.75 0.61
N ILE A 39 12.23 10.48 1.75
CA ILE A 39 12.58 9.37 2.63
C ILE A 39 12.55 8.02 1.89
N CYS A 40 11.52 7.80 1.06
CA CYS A 40 11.40 6.56 0.29
C CYS A 40 12.58 6.39 -0.69
N ILE A 41 12.87 7.43 -1.47
CA ILE A 41 13.93 7.42 -2.50
C ILE A 41 15.32 7.31 -1.86
N GLU A 42 15.59 8.06 -0.80
CA GLU A 42 16.90 8.05 -0.11
C GLU A 42 17.22 6.69 0.51
N ASN A 43 16.20 5.95 0.93
CA ASN A 43 16.38 4.62 1.51
C ASN A 43 16.23 3.49 0.48
N GLU A 44 15.85 3.77 -0.77
CA GLU A 44 15.63 2.76 -1.80
C GLU A 44 16.88 1.90 -2.01
N ASN A 45 16.70 0.57 -1.97
CA ASN A 45 17.77 -0.44 -2.10
C ASN A 45 18.84 -0.40 -0.99
N THR A 46 18.59 0.31 0.11
CA THR A 46 19.42 0.27 1.31
C THR A 46 18.89 -0.76 2.31
N SER A 47 19.63 -1.01 3.39
CA SER A 47 19.15 -1.86 4.50
C SER A 47 17.97 -1.27 5.29
N LYS A 48 17.62 -0.01 5.03
CA LYS A 48 16.47 0.69 5.63
C LYS A 48 15.23 0.64 4.74
N ASP A 49 15.36 0.15 3.51
CA ASP A 49 14.25 0.03 2.56
C ASP A 49 13.20 -0.94 3.11
N HIS A 50 12.03 -0.42 3.44
CA HIS A 50 10.95 -1.18 4.07
C HIS A 50 9.63 -0.97 3.34
N PRO A 51 8.75 -2.00 3.24
CA PRO A 51 7.45 -1.90 2.58
C PRO A 51 6.62 -0.69 3.02
N VAL A 52 6.54 -0.46 4.33
CA VAL A 52 5.75 0.62 4.93
C VAL A 52 6.04 2.00 4.33
N GLN A 53 7.28 2.28 3.90
CA GLN A 53 7.61 3.59 3.30
C GLN A 53 6.83 3.77 2.00
N TRP A 54 6.85 2.75 1.15
CA TRP A 54 6.24 2.76 -0.18
C TRP A 54 4.72 2.58 -0.11
N GLU A 55 4.24 1.75 0.81
CA GLU A 55 2.81 1.59 1.11
C GLU A 55 2.22 2.93 1.56
N THR A 56 2.82 3.56 2.57
CA THR A 56 2.36 4.88 3.04
C THR A 56 2.50 5.96 1.97
N LEU A 57 3.56 5.96 1.15
CA LEU A 57 3.66 6.92 0.05
C LEU A 57 2.49 6.74 -0.92
N ALA A 58 2.19 5.50 -1.32
CA ALA A 58 1.09 5.18 -2.22
C ALA A 58 -0.28 5.54 -1.64
N ASP A 59 -0.51 5.33 -0.33
CA ASP A 59 -1.75 5.70 0.37
C ASP A 59 -2.08 7.20 0.23
N PHE A 60 -1.06 8.06 0.08
CA PHE A 60 -1.22 9.52 -0.07
C PHE A 60 -1.04 10.02 -1.50
N THR A 61 -0.85 9.13 -2.48
CA THR A 61 -0.71 9.52 -3.89
C THR A 61 -2.09 9.63 -4.54
N GLU A 62 -2.42 10.80 -5.09
CA GLU A 62 -3.72 11.02 -5.75
C GLU A 62 -3.79 10.40 -7.16
N GLU A 63 -2.69 10.38 -7.90
CA GLU A 63 -2.62 9.78 -9.24
C GLU A 63 -2.56 8.26 -9.14
N LEU A 64 -3.64 7.58 -9.58
CA LEU A 64 -3.84 6.14 -9.40
C LEU A 64 -2.69 5.31 -9.96
N GLU A 65 -2.18 5.65 -11.14
CA GLU A 65 -1.05 4.95 -11.75
C GLU A 65 0.24 5.12 -10.94
N GLU A 66 0.52 6.32 -10.40
CA GLU A 66 1.69 6.54 -9.52
C GLU A 66 1.52 5.81 -8.18
N ALA A 67 0.29 5.75 -7.65
CA ALA A 67 -0.01 5.00 -6.44
C ALA A 67 0.25 3.49 -6.65
N ILE A 68 -0.17 2.94 -7.79
CA ILE A 68 0.10 1.55 -8.16
C ILE A 68 1.61 1.29 -8.24
N GLU A 69 2.41 2.16 -8.86
CA GLU A 69 3.87 2.03 -8.88
C GLU A 69 4.46 2.00 -7.46
N GLY A 70 3.92 2.81 -6.54
CA GLY A 70 4.27 2.80 -5.12
C GLY A 70 3.95 1.47 -4.45
N TYR A 71 2.73 0.95 -4.64
CA TYR A 71 2.33 -0.35 -4.11
C TYR A 71 3.13 -1.52 -4.71
N GLU A 72 3.50 -1.48 -5.99
CA GLU A 72 4.37 -2.48 -6.60
C GLU A 72 5.75 -2.52 -5.93
N LYS A 73 6.32 -1.35 -5.64
CA LYS A 73 7.55 -1.26 -4.86
C LYS A 73 7.35 -1.83 -3.46
N ALA A 74 6.29 -1.45 -2.76
CA ALA A 74 5.96 -1.96 -1.44
C ALA A 74 5.86 -3.49 -1.44
N LEU A 75 5.10 -4.06 -2.38
CA LEU A 75 4.87 -5.50 -2.52
C LEU A 75 6.18 -6.25 -2.78
N LYS A 76 7.03 -5.74 -3.67
CA LYS A 76 8.35 -6.32 -3.93
C LYS A 76 9.20 -6.40 -2.66
N LYS A 77 9.16 -5.37 -1.81
CA LYS A 77 9.87 -5.39 -0.53
C LYS A 77 9.18 -6.35 0.46
N SER A 78 7.85 -6.42 0.48
CA SER A 78 7.09 -7.32 1.36
C SER A 78 7.42 -8.77 1.10
N ILE A 79 7.51 -9.14 -0.18
CA ILE A 79 7.95 -10.47 -0.64
C ILE A 79 9.39 -10.73 -0.20
N ALA A 80 10.30 -9.78 -0.40
CA ALA A 80 11.71 -9.94 -0.07
C ALA A 80 11.95 -10.19 1.43
N ILE A 81 11.14 -9.60 2.31
CA ILE A 81 11.20 -9.83 3.76
C ILE A 81 10.22 -10.90 4.25
N ASN A 82 9.45 -11.51 3.34
CA ASN A 82 8.40 -12.49 3.62
C ASN A 82 7.38 -12.01 4.68
N SER A 83 7.01 -10.73 4.66
CA SER A 83 6.00 -10.16 5.56
C SER A 83 4.60 -10.46 5.02
N LYS A 84 3.89 -11.40 5.65
CA LYS A 84 2.56 -11.81 5.19
C LYS A 84 1.53 -10.71 5.37
N ASP A 85 1.62 -9.94 6.46
CA ASP A 85 0.76 -8.79 6.72
C ASP A 85 0.86 -7.76 5.57
N HIS A 86 2.07 -7.29 5.25
CA HIS A 86 2.27 -6.34 4.16
C HIS A 86 2.00 -6.95 2.79
N MET A 87 2.29 -8.24 2.57
CA MET A 87 1.95 -8.89 1.29
C MET A 87 0.45 -8.88 1.05
N SER A 88 -0.37 -9.14 2.07
CA SER A 88 -1.83 -9.10 1.93
C SER A 88 -2.40 -7.69 1.85
N SER A 89 -1.96 -6.76 2.72
CA SER A 89 -2.52 -5.39 2.73
C SER A 89 -2.18 -4.66 1.44
N VAL A 90 -0.91 -4.64 1.04
CA VAL A 90 -0.46 -3.95 -0.17
C VAL A 90 -1.13 -4.51 -1.42
N ALA A 91 -1.22 -5.84 -1.55
CA ALA A 91 -1.85 -6.45 -2.71
C ALA A 91 -3.36 -6.15 -2.76
N PHE A 92 -4.03 -6.07 -1.61
CA PHE A 92 -5.43 -5.66 -1.53
C PHE A 92 -5.63 -4.21 -1.95
N SER A 93 -4.88 -3.26 -1.37
CA SER A 93 -4.96 -1.82 -1.74
C SER A 93 -4.60 -1.57 -3.21
N MET A 94 -3.63 -2.30 -3.74
CA MET A 94 -3.30 -2.21 -5.18
C MET A 94 -4.44 -2.72 -6.05
N ALA A 95 -5.09 -3.83 -5.65
CA ALA A 95 -6.22 -4.37 -6.39
C ALA A 95 -7.43 -3.42 -6.41
N THR A 96 -7.72 -2.72 -5.31
CA THR A 96 -8.84 -1.77 -5.28
C THR A 96 -8.61 -0.62 -6.27
N LEU A 97 -7.40 -0.06 -6.34
CA LEU A 97 -7.08 0.99 -7.33
C LEU A 97 -7.11 0.46 -8.77
N GLN A 98 -6.67 -0.77 -8.98
CA GLN A 98 -6.74 -1.40 -10.30
C GLN A 98 -8.18 -1.55 -10.80
N LEU A 99 -9.14 -1.83 -9.92
CA LEU A 99 -10.56 -1.85 -10.28
C LEU A 99 -11.07 -0.47 -10.69
N GLU A 100 -10.66 0.59 -9.99
CA GLU A 100 -11.00 1.97 -10.35
C GLU A 100 -10.46 2.35 -11.74
N LEU A 101 -9.29 1.83 -12.11
CA LEU A 101 -8.71 1.96 -13.45
C LEU A 101 -9.28 0.98 -14.50
N GLY A 102 -10.26 0.14 -14.14
CA GLY A 102 -10.83 -0.87 -15.03
C GLY A 102 -9.90 -2.05 -15.35
N GLN A 103 -8.81 -2.22 -14.60
CA GLN A 103 -7.82 -3.29 -14.75
C GLN A 103 -8.25 -4.56 -13.99
N LYS A 104 -9.44 -5.09 -14.32
CA LYS A 104 -10.10 -6.17 -13.56
C LYS A 104 -9.23 -7.43 -13.43
N GLU A 105 -8.56 -7.87 -14.49
CA GLU A 105 -7.72 -9.07 -14.46
C GLU A 105 -6.51 -8.92 -13.54
N ALA A 106 -5.90 -7.72 -13.51
CA ALA A 106 -4.79 -7.41 -12.63
C ALA A 106 -5.24 -7.41 -11.16
N ALA A 107 -6.41 -6.81 -10.89
CA ALA A 107 -7.02 -6.79 -9.56
C ALA A 107 -7.32 -8.21 -9.04
N ILE A 108 -7.95 -9.07 -9.87
CA ILE A 108 -8.24 -10.46 -9.51
C ILE A 108 -6.96 -11.21 -9.16
N LYS A 109 -5.91 -11.06 -9.97
CA LYS A 109 -4.62 -11.69 -9.68
C LYS A 109 -4.06 -11.23 -8.32
N ASN A 110 -4.05 -9.92 -8.06
CA ASN A 110 -3.58 -9.38 -6.80
C ASN A 110 -4.42 -9.85 -5.60
N LEU A 111 -5.74 -9.96 -5.75
CA LEU A 111 -6.62 -10.49 -4.70
C LEU A 111 -6.37 -11.98 -4.41
N GLN A 112 -6.08 -12.78 -5.43
CA GLN A 112 -5.69 -14.18 -5.23
C GLN A 112 -4.36 -14.29 -4.45
N ASP A 113 -3.36 -13.49 -4.83
CA ASP A 113 -2.07 -13.41 -4.14
C ASP A 113 -2.23 -12.89 -2.69
N ALA A 114 -3.10 -11.90 -2.49
CA ALA A 114 -3.47 -11.35 -1.19
C ALA A 114 -4.13 -12.42 -0.30
N LYS A 115 -5.09 -13.19 -0.84
CA LYS A 115 -5.79 -14.27 -0.13
C LYS A 115 -4.83 -15.36 0.35
N ILE A 116 -3.88 -15.75 -0.50
CA ILE A 116 -2.83 -16.72 -0.15
C ILE A 116 -2.00 -16.22 1.03
N SER A 117 -1.60 -14.95 1.00
CA SER A 117 -0.78 -14.33 2.04
C SER A 117 -1.57 -14.16 3.34
N ALA A 118 -2.81 -13.67 3.25
CA ALA A 118 -3.70 -13.42 4.37
C ALA A 118 -4.02 -14.68 5.16
N ASN A 119 -4.05 -15.87 4.53
CA ASN A 119 -4.26 -17.14 5.24
C ASN A 119 -3.27 -17.39 6.41
N LYS A 120 -2.14 -16.68 6.44
CA LYS A 120 -1.10 -16.79 7.48
C LYS A 120 -1.14 -15.70 8.55
N ILE A 121 -2.01 -14.71 8.45
CA ILE A 121 -2.13 -13.62 9.44
C ILE A 121 -3.36 -13.81 10.33
N SER A 122 -3.44 -13.07 11.44
CA SER A 122 -4.59 -13.14 12.36
C SER A 122 -5.73 -12.18 12.00
N ASP A 123 -5.50 -11.21 11.13
CA ASP A 123 -6.49 -10.24 10.70
C ASP A 123 -7.65 -10.95 9.99
N LYS A 124 -8.84 -10.90 10.59
CA LYS A 124 -10.05 -11.54 10.06
C LYS A 124 -10.83 -10.60 9.16
N GLU A 125 -10.71 -9.30 9.38
CA GLU A 125 -11.42 -8.28 8.63
C GLU A 125 -10.81 -8.21 7.23
N LEU A 126 -9.50 -8.04 7.13
CA LEU A 126 -8.80 -8.05 5.84
C LEU A 126 -9.03 -9.35 5.05
N LYS A 127 -9.09 -10.50 5.74
CA LYS A 127 -9.42 -11.78 5.09
C LYS A 127 -10.82 -11.80 4.49
N ALA A 128 -11.80 -11.23 5.17
CA ALA A 128 -13.16 -11.15 4.70
C ALA A 128 -13.27 -10.16 3.54
N GLU A 129 -12.60 -9.00 3.62
CA GLU A 129 -12.58 -8.01 2.54
C GLU A 129 -11.95 -8.57 1.25
N ILE A 130 -10.79 -9.25 1.35
CA ILE A 130 -10.18 -9.95 0.21
C ILE A 130 -11.10 -11.08 -0.28
N HIS A 131 -11.69 -11.79 0.67
CA HIS A 131 -12.83 -12.71 0.54
C HIS A 131 -13.84 -12.29 -0.52
N ASP A 132 -14.61 -11.31 -0.08
CA ASP A 132 -15.85 -10.86 -0.66
C ASP A 132 -15.58 -10.13 -1.97
N LEU A 133 -14.52 -9.32 -2.02
CA LEU A 133 -14.14 -8.60 -3.24
C LEU A 133 -13.68 -9.56 -4.35
N LEU A 134 -12.92 -10.61 -4.02
CA LEU A 134 -12.52 -11.60 -5.03
C LEU A 134 -13.73 -12.39 -5.55
N GLU A 135 -14.66 -12.75 -4.67
CA GLU A 135 -15.86 -13.49 -5.05
C GLU A 135 -16.77 -12.64 -5.96
N SER A 136 -17.02 -11.38 -5.61
CA SER A 136 -17.87 -10.49 -6.41
C SER A 136 -17.35 -10.32 -7.84
N LEU A 137 -16.02 -10.30 -8.04
CA LEU A 137 -15.43 -10.12 -9.36
C LEU A 137 -15.48 -11.37 -10.24
N VAL A 138 -15.40 -12.55 -9.62
CA VAL A 138 -15.40 -13.85 -10.33
C VAL A 138 -16.82 -14.32 -10.63
N GLU A 139 -17.80 -13.99 -9.78
CA GLU A 139 -19.22 -14.28 -10.04
C GLU A 139 -19.80 -13.47 -11.21
N GLU A 140 -19.31 -12.24 -11.43
CA GLU A 140 -19.71 -11.41 -12.58
C GLU A 140 -19.34 -12.00 -13.96
N GLU A 141 -18.48 -13.02 -14.03
CA GLU A 141 -18.08 -13.67 -15.29
C GLU A 141 -18.88 -14.97 -15.60
N GLY A 142 -19.77 -15.42 -14.71
CA GLY A 142 -20.56 -16.66 -14.85
C GLY A 142 -22.01 -16.44 -15.27
#